data_AF-A0A662UE42-F1
#
_entry.id   AF-A0A662UE42-F1
#
_cell.length_a   1.000
_cell.length_b   1.000
_cell.length_c   1.000
_cell.angle_alpha   90.00
_cell.angle_beta   90.00
_cell.angle_gamma   90.00
#
_symmetry.space_group_name_H-M   'P 1'
#
loop_
_entity.id
_entity.type
_entity.pdbx_description
1 polymer ?
#
loop_
_entity_poly.entity_id
_entity_poly.type
_entity_poly.pdbx_seq_one_letter_code
_entity_poly.pdbx_strand_id
1 'polypeptide(L)'
;MKFSRNIHLIANLKPQILITKIVKEAKNYGLNIVEINEEERTVRLIVPLKMYPIIPEIAERFCSYVEYQVVSRARHDLSATKLKKIYKELKNVENIKCWLIEPPKSYARILGLHTTTHGVVFIEIYPARAGVKGKIMLKYIGEKTICTTTYFLTVTVSHTFFTYISREKFYNVIEKAAKSFILCEKVLKNLLGKL
;
A
#
# COMPACT_ATOMS: atom_id res chain seq x y z
N MET A 1 -0.63 12.18 -14.02
CA MET A 1 -0.15 11.15 -13.06
C MET A 1 -1.17 10.03 -12.92
N LYS A 2 -0.78 8.76 -13.12
CA LYS A 2 -1.68 7.60 -13.03
C LYS A 2 -1.33 6.78 -11.78
N PHE A 3 -2.34 6.50 -10.95
CA PHE A 3 -2.21 5.61 -9.81
C PHE A 3 -2.49 4.17 -10.24
N SER A 4 -1.67 3.23 -9.78
CA SER A 4 -1.90 1.79 -9.89
C SER A 4 -2.18 1.23 -8.50
N ARG A 5 -3.30 0.53 -8.37
CA ARG A 5 -3.75 -0.07 -7.11
C ARG A 5 -3.51 -1.56 -7.15
N ASN A 6 -2.85 -2.08 -6.12
CA ASN A 6 -2.49 -3.49 -6.01
C ASN A 6 -2.67 -3.97 -4.57
N ILE A 7 -2.76 -5.29 -4.43
CA ILE A 7 -2.72 -6.01 -3.16
C ILE A 7 -1.40 -6.77 -3.14
N HIS A 8 -0.61 -6.50 -2.12
CA HIS A 8 0.62 -7.22 -1.81
C HIS A 8 0.25 -8.37 -0.89
N LEU A 9 0.37 -9.60 -1.38
CA LEU A 9 0.00 -10.82 -0.66
C LEU A 9 1.26 -11.51 -0.15
N ILE A 10 1.23 -11.98 1.09
CA ILE A 10 2.20 -12.90 1.68
C ILE A 10 1.42 -14.16 2.04
N ALA A 11 1.62 -15.23 1.27
CA ALA A 11 0.90 -16.48 1.40
C ALA A 11 1.81 -17.57 1.97
N ASN A 12 1.51 -18.04 3.18
CA ASN A 12 2.15 -19.20 3.79
C ASN A 12 1.36 -20.45 3.37
N LEU A 13 2.05 -21.42 2.77
CA LEU A 13 1.40 -22.60 2.20
C LEU A 13 1.13 -23.68 3.25
N LYS A 14 0.04 -24.42 3.07
CA LYS A 14 -0.21 -25.65 3.85
C LYS A 14 0.94 -26.64 3.61
N PRO A 15 1.36 -27.43 4.63
CA PRO A 15 2.50 -28.35 4.51
C PRO A 15 2.42 -29.35 3.34
N GLN A 16 1.20 -29.79 3.00
CA GLN A 16 0.94 -30.77 1.93
C GLN A 16 0.90 -30.16 0.51
N ILE A 17 0.93 -28.84 0.36
CA ILE A 17 0.80 -28.17 -0.95
C ILE A 17 2.16 -27.93 -1.59
N LEU A 18 2.43 -28.49 -2.75
CA LEU A 18 3.67 -28.18 -3.48
C LEU A 18 3.70 -26.70 -3.90
N ILE A 19 4.82 -26.01 -3.65
CA ILE A 19 5.03 -24.60 -4.05
C ILE A 19 4.81 -24.42 -5.56
N THR A 20 5.20 -25.40 -6.37
CA THR A 20 5.00 -25.38 -7.81
C THR A 20 3.52 -25.28 -8.22
N LYS A 21 2.58 -25.80 -7.41
CA LYS A 21 1.14 -25.68 -7.68
C LYS A 21 0.66 -24.23 -7.56
N ILE A 22 1.05 -23.52 -6.49
CA ILE A 22 0.66 -22.12 -6.33
C ILE A 22 1.36 -21.22 -7.36
N VAL A 23 2.61 -21.52 -7.71
CA VAL A 23 3.35 -20.79 -8.76
C VAL A 23 2.66 -20.95 -10.12
N LYS A 24 2.23 -22.17 -10.46
CA LYS A 24 1.48 -22.43 -11.69
C LYS A 24 0.16 -21.68 -11.70
N GLU A 25 -0.59 -21.72 -10.59
CA GLU A 25 -1.87 -21.02 -10.48
C GLU A 25 -1.71 -19.49 -10.60
N ALA A 26 -0.71 -18.93 -9.91
CA ALA A 26 -0.38 -17.52 -10.02
C ALA A 26 -0.04 -17.11 -11.47
N LYS A 27 0.72 -17.93 -12.20
CA LYS A 27 1.03 -17.70 -13.62
C LYS A 27 -0.20 -17.81 -14.51
N ASN A 28 -1.08 -18.79 -14.28
CA ASN A 28 -2.33 -18.95 -15.04
C ASN A 28 -3.23 -17.71 -14.92
N TYR A 29 -3.27 -17.11 -13.73
CA TYR A 29 -3.98 -15.86 -13.49
C TYR A 29 -3.21 -14.61 -13.92
N GLY A 30 -1.98 -14.73 -14.44
CA GLY A 30 -1.15 -13.58 -14.83
C GLY A 30 -0.68 -12.73 -13.65
N LEU A 31 -0.56 -13.31 -12.45
CA LEU A 31 -0.11 -12.62 -11.25
C LEU A 31 1.41 -12.47 -11.23
N ASN A 32 1.89 -11.38 -10.65
CA ASN A 32 3.31 -11.13 -10.49
C ASN A 32 3.84 -11.79 -9.21
N ILE A 33 4.76 -12.73 -9.34
CA ILE A 33 5.44 -13.39 -8.23
C ILE A 33 6.68 -12.55 -7.88
N VAL A 34 6.71 -12.01 -6.68
CA VAL A 34 7.83 -11.17 -6.20
C VAL A 34 8.94 -12.01 -5.62
N GLU A 35 8.57 -13.02 -4.82
CA GLU A 35 9.51 -13.81 -4.03
C GLU A 35 8.88 -15.16 -3.69
N ILE A 36 9.72 -16.19 -3.65
CA ILE A 36 9.39 -17.54 -3.19
C ILE A 36 10.45 -17.90 -2.15
N ASN A 37 10.01 -18.19 -0.93
CA ASN A 37 10.86 -18.76 0.11
C ASN A 37 10.44 -20.23 0.30
N GLU A 38 11.29 -21.15 -0.13
CA GLU A 38 11.00 -22.59 -0.05
C GLU A 38 11.10 -23.15 1.36
N GLU A 39 12.05 -22.64 2.16
CA GLU A 39 12.28 -23.06 3.54
C GLU A 39 11.08 -22.67 4.42
N GLU A 40 10.65 -21.41 4.32
CA GLU A 40 9.48 -20.90 5.05
C GLU A 40 8.15 -21.21 4.35
N ARG A 41 8.18 -21.89 3.20
CA ARG A 41 7.01 -22.21 2.37
C ARG A 41 6.10 -21.00 2.12
N THR A 42 6.71 -19.86 1.83
CA THR A 42 6.05 -18.57 1.68
C THR A 42 6.17 -18.06 0.25
N VAL A 43 5.07 -17.54 -0.30
CA VAL A 43 5.04 -16.90 -1.62
C VAL A 43 4.53 -15.48 -1.51
N ARG A 44 5.27 -14.52 -2.09
CA ARG A 44 4.86 -13.11 -2.15
C ARG A 44 4.35 -12.76 -3.54
N LEU A 45 3.12 -12.28 -3.62
CA LEU A 45 2.44 -11.94 -4.87
C LEU A 45 2.05 -10.46 -4.89
N ILE A 46 2.05 -9.87 -6.08
CA ILE A 46 1.38 -8.58 -6.35
C ILE A 46 0.19 -8.85 -7.25
N VAL A 47 -1.00 -8.56 -6.73
CA VAL A 47 -2.28 -8.76 -7.41
C VAL A 47 -2.89 -7.39 -7.74
N PRO A 48 -3.23 -7.08 -9.00
CA PRO A 48 -3.98 -5.86 -9.31
C PRO A 48 -5.27 -5.79 -8.49
N LEU A 49 -5.61 -4.61 -7.94
CA LEU A 49 -6.78 -4.49 -7.03
C LEU A 49 -8.06 -5.03 -7.67
N LYS A 50 -8.25 -4.86 -8.99
CA LYS A 50 -9.41 -5.37 -9.74
C LYS A 50 -9.54 -6.90 -9.77
N MET A 51 -8.49 -7.64 -9.44
CA MET A 51 -8.43 -9.10 -9.41
C MET A 51 -8.54 -9.66 -7.99
N TYR A 52 -8.97 -8.84 -7.02
CA TYR A 52 -9.11 -9.26 -5.63
C TYR A 52 -9.96 -10.53 -5.40
N PRO A 53 -10.97 -10.90 -6.24
CA PRO A 53 -11.73 -12.14 -6.03
C PRO A 53 -10.89 -13.43 -6.11
N ILE A 54 -9.73 -13.40 -6.76
CA ILE A 54 -8.83 -14.57 -6.88
C ILE A 54 -8.10 -14.84 -5.55
N ILE A 55 -7.92 -13.84 -4.70
CA ILE A 55 -7.15 -13.98 -3.45
C ILE A 55 -7.81 -14.98 -2.48
N PRO A 56 -9.14 -14.92 -2.21
CA PRO A 56 -9.83 -15.96 -1.46
C PRO A 56 -9.63 -17.38 -1.99
N GLU A 57 -9.68 -17.58 -3.32
CA GLU A 57 -9.48 -18.90 -3.93
C GLU A 57 -8.09 -19.44 -3.61
N ILE A 58 -7.07 -18.59 -3.73
CA ILE A 58 -5.69 -18.96 -3.41
C ILE A 58 -5.53 -19.22 -1.91
N ALA A 59 -6.07 -18.33 -1.07
CA ALA A 59 -5.94 -18.37 0.38
C ALA A 59 -6.54 -19.67 0.94
N GLU A 60 -7.80 -19.95 0.61
CA GLU A 60 -8.54 -21.08 1.17
C GLU A 60 -8.03 -22.43 0.65
N ARG A 61 -7.66 -22.49 -0.64
CA ARG A 61 -7.21 -23.74 -1.25
C ARG A 61 -5.80 -24.11 -0.81
N PHE A 62 -4.86 -23.17 -0.91
CA PHE A 62 -3.43 -23.48 -0.82
C PHE A 62 -2.76 -23.07 0.48
N CYS A 63 -3.32 -22.10 1.21
CA CYS A 63 -2.60 -21.40 2.27
C CYS A 63 -3.08 -21.82 3.66
N SER A 64 -2.14 -21.89 4.61
CA SER A 64 -2.45 -22.01 6.04
C SER A 64 -2.68 -20.64 6.67
N TYR A 65 -1.94 -19.64 6.18
CA TYR A 65 -1.99 -18.27 6.67
C TYR A 65 -1.72 -17.29 5.53
N VAL A 66 -2.43 -16.17 5.51
CA VAL A 66 -2.28 -15.14 4.49
C VAL A 66 -2.32 -13.76 5.13
N GLU A 67 -1.29 -12.97 4.84
CA GLU A 67 -1.25 -11.54 5.10
C GLU A 67 -1.35 -10.77 3.80
N TYR A 68 -1.97 -9.59 3.86
CA TYR A 68 -2.05 -8.71 2.71
C TYR A 68 -1.97 -7.24 3.10
N GLN A 69 -1.43 -6.44 2.18
CA GLN A 69 -1.41 -4.98 2.26
C GLN A 69 -2.04 -4.43 0.98
N VAL A 70 -3.00 -3.51 1.12
CA VAL A 70 -3.62 -2.83 -0.02
C VAL A 70 -2.86 -1.52 -0.28
N VAL A 71 -2.39 -1.32 -1.51
CA VAL A 71 -1.49 -0.21 -1.87
C VAL A 71 -1.94 0.48 -3.15
N SER A 72 -1.87 1.81 -3.19
CA SER A 72 -1.93 2.60 -4.42
C SER A 72 -0.61 3.31 -4.65
N ARG A 73 -0.07 3.28 -5.88
CA ARG A 73 1.24 3.87 -6.20
C ARG A 73 1.16 4.75 -7.44
N ALA A 74 1.90 5.84 -7.44
CA ALA A 74 2.10 6.68 -8.62
C ALA A 74 3.54 7.17 -8.72
N ARG A 75 3.98 7.48 -9.95
CA ARG A 75 5.26 8.13 -10.23
C ARG A 75 5.05 9.60 -10.58
N HIS A 76 6.00 10.46 -10.22
CA HIS A 76 5.97 11.89 -10.49
C HIS A 76 7.39 12.46 -10.72
N ASP A 77 7.48 13.69 -11.24
CA ASP A 77 8.73 14.34 -11.62
C ASP A 77 9.14 15.48 -10.66
N LEU A 78 8.59 15.46 -9.44
CA LEU A 78 8.80 16.54 -8.45
C LEU A 78 10.14 16.40 -7.74
N SER A 79 10.97 17.44 -7.83
CA SER A 79 12.22 17.55 -7.06
C SER A 79 11.97 17.71 -5.56
N ALA A 80 13.01 17.55 -4.75
CA ALA A 80 12.95 17.79 -3.31
C ALA A 80 12.43 19.20 -2.97
N THR A 81 12.83 20.23 -3.73
CA THR A 81 12.35 21.61 -3.53
C THR A 81 10.85 21.75 -3.81
N LYS A 82 10.33 21.15 -4.90
CA LYS A 82 8.89 21.14 -5.19
C LYS A 82 8.12 20.36 -4.12
N LEU A 83 8.70 19.29 -3.59
CA LEU A 83 8.11 18.49 -2.53
C LEU A 83 7.95 19.29 -1.23
N LYS A 84 8.89 20.18 -0.87
CA LYS A 84 8.71 21.11 0.26
C LYS A 84 7.54 22.08 0.07
N LYS A 85 7.24 22.51 -1.17
CA LYS A 85 6.06 23.33 -1.47
C LYS A 85 4.77 22.54 -1.28
N ILE A 86 4.72 21.32 -1.84
CA ILE A 86 3.59 20.40 -1.66
C ILE A 86 3.34 20.06 -0.20
N TYR A 87 4.38 19.90 0.61
CA TYR A 87 4.23 19.70 2.05
C TYR A 87 3.46 20.85 2.72
N LYS A 88 3.78 22.11 2.39
CA LYS A 88 3.08 23.28 2.95
C LYS A 88 1.61 23.27 2.61
N GLU A 89 1.25 22.89 1.38
CA GLU A 89 -0.14 22.77 0.95
C GLU A 89 -0.85 21.59 1.60
N LEU A 90 -0.21 20.41 1.65
CA LEU A 90 -0.77 19.20 2.27
C LEU A 90 -1.10 19.39 3.75
N LYS A 91 -0.28 20.15 4.47
CA LYS A 91 -0.49 20.43 5.89
C LYS A 91 -1.78 21.21 6.16
N ASN A 92 -2.28 21.93 5.16
CA ASN A 92 -3.51 22.72 5.25
C ASN A 92 -4.76 21.96 4.77
N VAL A 93 -4.60 20.73 4.27
CA VAL A 93 -5.75 19.92 3.85
C VAL A 93 -6.44 19.34 5.08
N GLU A 94 -7.73 19.57 5.18
CA GLU A 94 -8.56 18.98 6.23
C GLU A 94 -8.43 17.46 6.23
N ASN A 95 -8.37 16.86 7.42
CA ASN A 95 -8.21 15.41 7.62
C ASN A 95 -6.88 14.81 7.14
N ILE A 96 -5.90 15.63 6.77
CA ILE A 96 -4.52 15.18 6.51
C ILE A 96 -3.60 15.67 7.62
N LYS A 97 -2.88 14.74 8.23
CA LYS A 97 -1.71 15.03 9.10
C LYS A 97 -0.46 14.60 8.34
N CYS A 98 0.48 15.50 8.11
CA CYS A 98 1.71 15.18 7.39
C CYS A 98 2.96 15.77 8.03
N TRP A 99 4.09 15.14 7.77
CA TRP A 99 5.41 15.48 8.28
C TRP A 99 6.42 15.44 7.16
N LEU A 100 7.36 16.39 7.18
CA LEU A 100 8.55 16.36 6.33
C LEU A 100 9.68 15.69 7.11
N ILE A 101 10.19 14.57 6.60
CA ILE A 101 11.30 13.83 7.21
C ILE A 101 12.55 14.03 6.35
N GLU A 102 13.64 14.51 6.96
CA GLU A 102 14.93 14.75 6.30
C GLU A 102 16.03 13.91 6.97
N PRO A 103 16.23 12.64 6.57
CA PRO A 103 17.26 11.80 7.17
C PRO A 103 18.67 12.29 6.83
N PRO A 104 19.68 12.15 7.71
CA PRO A 104 21.03 12.69 7.53
C PRO A 104 21.75 12.27 6.23
N LYS A 105 21.36 11.13 5.64
CA LYS A 105 21.93 10.58 4.39
C LYS A 105 20.86 10.22 3.37
N SER A 106 19.69 10.84 3.44
CA SER A 106 18.59 10.57 2.50
C SER A 106 17.87 11.85 2.13
N TYR A 107 17.22 11.84 0.97
CA TYR A 107 16.41 12.97 0.54
C TYR A 107 15.19 13.15 1.43
N ALA A 108 14.76 14.39 1.57
CA ALA A 108 13.51 14.76 2.22
C ALA A 108 12.34 13.95 1.64
N ARG A 109 11.47 13.43 2.51
CA ARG A 109 10.24 12.71 2.13
C ARG A 109 9.07 13.23 2.94
N ILE A 110 7.89 13.26 2.35
CA ILE A 110 6.66 13.53 3.10
C ILE A 110 6.09 12.21 3.53
N LEU A 111 5.74 12.14 4.80
CA LEU A 111 4.97 11.03 5.35
C LEU A 111 3.70 11.62 5.93
N GLY A 112 2.58 10.92 5.81
CA GLY A 112 1.31 11.47 6.27
C GLY A 112 0.22 10.42 6.46
N LEU A 113 -0.88 10.88 7.03
CA LEU A 113 -2.10 10.14 7.26
C LEU A 113 -3.25 10.96 6.72
N HIS A 114 -4.12 10.32 5.96
CA HIS A 114 -5.37 10.89 5.51
C HIS A 114 -6.52 10.08 6.10
N THR A 115 -7.26 10.70 7.00
CA THR A 115 -8.47 10.12 7.58
C THR A 115 -9.61 10.33 6.61
N THR A 116 -10.23 9.24 6.16
CA THR A 116 -11.39 9.28 5.27
C THR A 116 -12.61 8.68 5.97
N THR A 117 -13.79 8.90 5.41
CA THR A 117 -15.04 8.25 5.84
C THR A 117 -15.01 6.71 5.73
N HIS A 118 -14.04 6.15 5.00
CA HIS A 118 -13.91 4.71 4.79
C HIS A 118 -12.68 4.11 5.49
N GLY A 119 -11.95 4.88 6.28
CA GLY A 119 -10.75 4.44 6.99
C GLY A 119 -9.54 5.35 6.74
N VAL A 120 -8.38 4.95 7.24
CA VAL A 120 -7.16 5.75 7.21
C VAL A 120 -6.21 5.27 6.11
N VAL A 121 -5.61 6.23 5.39
CA VAL A 121 -4.59 6.00 4.38
C VAL A 121 -3.28 6.61 4.81
N PHE A 122 -2.25 5.78 4.88
CA PHE A 122 -0.88 6.22 5.06
C PHE A 122 -0.28 6.68 3.74
N ILE A 123 0.31 7.86 3.72
CA ILE A 123 0.87 8.53 2.55
C ILE A 123 2.40 8.57 2.70
N GLU A 124 3.11 8.14 1.66
CA GLU A 124 4.55 8.36 1.53
C GLU A 124 4.84 9.02 0.17
N ILE A 125 5.55 10.14 0.18
CA ILE A 125 5.96 10.86 -1.03
C ILE A 125 7.47 11.01 -1.02
N TYR A 126 8.12 10.48 -2.04
CA TYR A 126 9.56 10.52 -2.23
C TYR A 126 9.90 11.35 -3.47
N PRO A 127 10.90 12.24 -3.41
CA PRO A 127 11.24 13.13 -4.51
C PRO A 127 11.84 12.37 -5.70
N ALA A 128 11.72 12.96 -6.88
CA ALA A 128 12.47 12.57 -8.06
C ALA A 128 13.96 12.87 -7.87
N ARG A 129 14.78 12.06 -8.51
CA ARG A 129 16.25 12.12 -8.52
C ARG A 129 16.76 12.10 -9.95
N ALA A 130 18.05 12.36 -10.14
CA ALA A 130 18.69 12.23 -11.44
C ALA A 130 18.38 10.85 -12.05
N GLY A 131 17.72 10.83 -13.21
CA GLY A 131 17.33 9.62 -13.91
C GLY A 131 16.21 8.77 -13.29
N VAL A 132 15.67 9.14 -12.11
CA VAL A 132 14.67 8.32 -11.39
C VAL A 132 13.46 9.17 -10.97
N LYS A 133 12.27 8.80 -11.46
CA LYS A 133 11.02 9.44 -11.05
C LYS A 133 10.77 9.27 -9.55
N GLY A 134 10.20 10.29 -8.93
CA GLY A 134 9.68 10.24 -7.57
C GLY A 134 8.51 9.26 -7.46
N LYS A 135 8.16 8.88 -6.23
CA LYS A 135 7.08 7.93 -5.98
C LYS A 135 6.15 8.42 -4.89
N ILE A 136 4.85 8.23 -5.12
CA ILE A 136 3.80 8.32 -4.11
C ILE A 136 3.36 6.90 -3.81
N MET A 137 3.25 6.58 -2.53
CA MET A 137 2.73 5.31 -2.05
C MET A 137 1.65 5.57 -1.01
N LEU A 138 0.47 5.03 -1.26
CA LEU A 138 -0.68 5.07 -0.37
C LEU A 138 -0.90 3.67 0.15
N LYS A 139 -0.97 3.49 1.47
CA LYS A 139 -1.26 2.20 2.10
C LYS A 139 -2.51 2.35 2.95
N TYR A 140 -3.50 1.50 2.71
CA TYR A 140 -4.69 1.48 3.57
C TYR A 140 -4.34 0.80 4.89
N ILE A 141 -4.69 1.42 6.02
CA ILE A 141 -4.39 0.90 7.37
C ILE A 141 -5.65 0.63 8.21
N GLY A 142 -6.83 0.78 7.60
CA GLY A 142 -8.10 0.45 8.24
C GLY A 142 -8.60 1.54 9.19
N GLU A 143 -9.42 1.11 10.15
CA GLU A 143 -9.97 1.95 11.22
C GLU A 143 -9.04 2.06 12.43
N LYS A 144 -7.82 1.50 12.36
CA LYS A 144 -6.87 1.48 13.49
C LYS A 144 -6.62 2.89 14.03
N THR A 145 -7.34 3.20 15.09
CA THR A 145 -7.12 4.31 16.01
C THR A 145 -5.93 3.99 16.88
N ILE A 146 -4.82 4.71 16.68
CA ILE A 146 -4.06 5.48 17.68
C ILE A 146 -3.15 6.38 16.83
N CYS A 147 -3.59 7.62 16.58
CA CYS A 147 -2.72 8.68 16.06
C CYS A 147 -3.04 10.01 16.74
N THR A 148 -3.34 9.93 18.04
CA THR A 148 -3.52 11.09 18.91
C THR A 148 -2.22 11.55 19.56
N THR A 149 -1.15 10.73 19.64
CA THR A 149 0.04 11.17 20.39
C THR A 149 1.37 10.51 20.03
N THR A 150 1.42 9.48 19.20
CA THR A 150 2.67 8.73 18.98
C THR A 150 3.46 9.24 17.77
N TYR A 151 4.74 9.59 18.00
CA TYR A 151 5.71 9.87 16.95
C TYR A 151 5.70 8.75 15.89
N PHE A 152 5.68 9.18 14.62
CA PHE A 152 5.65 8.37 13.40
C PHE A 152 6.62 7.18 13.33
N LEU A 153 7.70 7.18 14.13
CA LEU A 153 8.65 6.06 14.23
C LEU A 153 7.98 4.71 14.57
N THR A 154 6.73 4.72 15.04
CA THR A 154 5.96 3.52 15.45
C THR A 154 4.94 3.01 14.44
N VAL A 155 4.64 3.72 13.33
CA VAL A 155 3.90 3.10 12.21
C VAL A 155 4.86 2.19 11.48
N THR A 156 5.15 1.04 12.09
CA THR A 156 5.97 -0.02 11.53
C THR A 156 5.29 -0.58 10.29
N VAL A 157 6.09 -1.19 9.40
CA VAL A 157 5.61 -1.90 8.22
C VAL A 157 4.48 -2.88 8.57
N SER A 158 4.51 -3.51 9.75
CA SER A 158 3.47 -4.42 10.24
C SER A 158 2.07 -3.79 10.42
N HIS A 159 1.96 -2.49 10.70
CA HIS A 159 0.65 -1.83 10.87
C HIS A 159 -0.16 -1.71 9.58
N THR A 160 0.50 -1.94 8.45
CA THR A 160 -0.09 -1.81 7.11
C THR A 160 -0.52 -3.15 6.51
N PHE A 161 -0.33 -4.25 7.25
CA PHE A 161 -0.79 -5.58 6.86
C PHE A 161 -2.07 -5.96 7.60
N PHE A 162 -2.91 -6.70 6.90
CA PHE A 162 -4.12 -7.34 7.38
C PHE A 162 -3.95 -8.85 7.26
N THR A 163 -4.49 -9.58 8.22
CA THR A 163 -4.63 -11.03 8.12
C THR A 163 -5.91 -11.37 7.36
N TYR A 164 -5.84 -12.33 6.44
CA TYR A 164 -7.03 -12.91 5.82
C TYR A 164 -7.78 -13.77 6.84
N ILE A 165 -9.04 -13.43 7.11
CA ILE A 165 -9.89 -14.16 8.08
C ILE A 165 -11.03 -14.88 7.36
N SER A 166 -11.75 -14.18 6.50
CA SER A 166 -12.87 -14.71 5.71
C SER A 166 -13.06 -13.87 4.46
N ARG A 167 -13.77 -14.42 3.46
CA ARG A 167 -14.12 -13.71 2.22
C ARG A 167 -14.81 -12.39 2.48
N GLU A 168 -15.82 -12.40 3.35
CA GLU A 168 -16.62 -11.22 3.69
C GLU A 168 -15.76 -10.11 4.31
N LYS A 169 -14.94 -10.44 5.33
CA LYS A 169 -14.05 -9.47 5.97
C LYS A 169 -13.02 -8.93 4.98
N PHE A 170 -12.45 -9.80 4.15
CA PHE A 170 -11.50 -9.41 3.12
C PHE A 170 -12.13 -8.45 2.10
N TYR A 171 -13.31 -8.76 1.56
CA TYR A 171 -14.00 -7.90 0.59
C TYR A 171 -14.38 -6.55 1.18
N ASN A 172 -14.86 -6.51 2.43
CA ASN A 172 -15.13 -5.26 3.13
C ASN A 172 -13.88 -4.37 3.24
N VAL A 173 -12.73 -4.96 3.59
CA VAL A 173 -11.44 -4.24 3.64
C VAL A 173 -11.06 -3.71 2.26
N ILE A 174 -11.18 -4.51 1.20
CA ILE A 174 -10.85 -4.10 -0.17
C ILE A 174 -11.75 -2.96 -0.64
N GLU A 175 -13.05 -3.04 -0.39
CA GLU A 175 -14.00 -2.00 -0.77
C GLU A 175 -13.71 -0.67 -0.07
N LYS A 176 -13.53 -0.71 1.25
CA LYS A 176 -13.15 0.47 2.04
C LYS A 176 -11.83 1.07 1.56
N ALA A 177 -10.81 0.24 1.34
CA ALA A 177 -9.52 0.69 0.81
C ALA A 177 -9.66 1.36 -0.56
N ALA A 178 -10.44 0.77 -1.48
CA ALA A 178 -10.67 1.33 -2.80
C ALA A 178 -11.31 2.72 -2.73
N LYS A 179 -12.33 2.90 -1.88
CA LYS A 179 -13.00 4.19 -1.67
C LYS A 179 -12.07 5.22 -1.01
N SER A 180 -11.33 4.84 0.03
CA SER A 180 -10.34 5.72 0.67
C SER A 180 -9.25 6.17 -0.30
N PHE A 181 -8.76 5.28 -1.16
CA PHE A 181 -7.77 5.66 -2.18
C PHE A 181 -8.33 6.64 -3.20
N ILE A 182 -9.58 6.49 -3.65
CA ILE A 182 -10.19 7.47 -4.58
C ILE A 182 -10.15 8.88 -3.97
N LEU A 183 -10.54 9.03 -2.70
CA LEU A 183 -10.52 10.31 -2.01
C LEU A 183 -9.10 10.86 -1.87
N CYS A 184 -8.16 10.04 -1.42
CA CYS A 184 -6.76 10.45 -1.25
C CYS A 184 -6.07 10.80 -2.57
N GLU A 185 -6.29 10.00 -3.61
CA GLU A 185 -5.75 10.25 -4.94
C GLU A 185 -6.31 11.53 -5.56
N LYS A 186 -7.59 11.86 -5.30
CA LYS A 186 -8.20 13.12 -5.76
C LYS A 186 -7.50 14.33 -5.13
N VAL A 187 -7.30 14.32 -3.81
CA VAL A 187 -6.56 15.38 -3.10
C VAL A 187 -5.15 15.53 -3.70
N LEU A 188 -4.41 14.43 -3.83
CA LEU A 188 -3.05 14.47 -4.33
C LEU A 188 -2.97 14.90 -5.80
N LYS A 189 -3.88 14.46 -6.66
CA LYS A 189 -3.94 14.93 -8.06
C LYS A 189 -4.22 16.43 -8.14
N ASN A 190 -5.11 16.95 -7.30
CA ASN A 190 -5.45 18.37 -7.29
C ASN A 190 -4.29 19.24 -6.80
N LEU A 191 -3.54 18.81 -5.79
CA LEU A 191 -2.36 19.53 -5.31
C LEU A 191 -1.21 19.46 -6.30
N LEU A 192 -0.95 18.27 -6.84
CA LEU A 192 0.20 18.05 -7.72
C LEU A 192 -0.05 18.53 -9.16
N GLY A 193 -1.30 18.62 -9.60
CA GLY A 193 -1.68 19.14 -10.92
C GLY A 193 -1.64 20.67 -11.01
N LYS A 194 -1.48 21.37 -9.88
CA LYS A 194 -1.25 22.83 -9.83
C LYS A 194 0.22 23.22 -10.03
N LEU A 195 1.13 22.26 -10.20
CA LEU A 195 2.60 22.43 -10.28
C LEU A 195 3.21 21.94 -11.59
#